data_AF-A0A841KXX7-F1
#
_entry.id   AF-A0A841KXX7-F1
#
_cell.length_a   1.000
_cell.length_b   1.000
_cell.length_c   1.000
_cell.angle_alpha   90.00
_cell.angle_beta   90.00
_cell.angle_gamma   90.00
#
_symmetry.space_group_name_H-M   'P 1'
#
loop_
_entity.id
_entity.type
_entity.pdbx_description
1 polymer ?
#
loop_
_entity_poly.entity_id
_entity_poly.type
_entity_poly.pdbx_seq_one_letter_code
_entity_poly.pdbx_strand_id
1 'polypeptide(L)' 'MRRGPVDPNATKALLQMREEIAKEMGVSEQLHHPNGSLTASVENIYLGGRVGGNMTRRLIEIAEKQLTN' A
#
# COMPACT_ATOMS: atom_id res chain seq x y z
N MET A 1 16.27 -6.49 11.17
CA MET A 1 15.16 -5.60 10.74
C MET A 1 13.84 -6.34 10.87
N ARG A 2 12.84 -5.76 11.56
CA ARG A 2 11.51 -6.36 11.65
C ARG A 2 10.81 -6.23 10.30
N ARG A 3 10.24 -7.32 9.77
CA ARG A 3 9.37 -7.24 8.60
C ARG A 3 8.00 -6.77 9.07
N GLY A 4 7.57 -5.60 8.65
CA GLY A 4 6.25 -5.04 8.97
C GLY A 4 6.25 -3.52 9.11
N PRO A 5 5.08 -2.91 9.32
CA PRO A 5 4.96 -1.48 9.55
C PRO A 5 5.81 -1.01 10.73
N VAL A 6 6.26 0.25 10.65
CA VAL A 6 7.01 0.94 11.70
C VAL A 6 6.22 0.94 13.01
N ASP A 7 4.94 1.30 12.94
CA ASP A 7 3.98 1.10 14.04
C ASP A 7 3.21 -0.21 13.81
N PRO A 8 3.38 -1.24 14.69
CA PRO A 8 2.62 -2.49 14.60
C PRO A 8 1.09 -2.30 14.56
N ASN A 9 0.57 -1.30 15.27
CA ASN A 9 -0.87 -1.04 15.40
C ASN A 9 -1.46 -0.46 14.11
N ALA A 10 -0.64 0.14 13.25
CA ALA A 10 -1.07 0.73 11.98
C ALA A 10 -1.42 -0.31 10.90
N THR A 11 -1.13 -1.60 11.13
CA THR A 11 -1.31 -2.66 10.12
C THR A 11 -2.71 -2.65 9.50
N LYS A 12 -3.77 -2.54 10.31
CA LYS A 12 -5.15 -2.52 9.82
C LYS A 12 -5.42 -1.31 8.92
N ALA A 13 -5.03 -0.12 9.38
CA ALA A 13 -5.22 1.13 8.64
C ALA A 13 -4.42 1.14 7.32
N LEU A 14 -3.19 0.62 7.33
CA LEU A 14 -2.35 0.51 6.13
C LEU A 14 -2.91 -0.49 5.12
N LEU A 15 -3.50 -1.60 5.57
CA LEU A 15 -4.18 -2.55 4.68
C LEU A 15 -5.42 -1.92 4.02
N GLN A 16 -6.21 -1.16 4.77
CA GLN A 16 -7.34 -0.42 4.23
C GLN A 16 -6.88 0.64 3.21
N MET A 17 -5.86 1.42 3.54
CA MET A 17 -5.28 2.41 2.61
C MET A 17 -4.76 1.77 1.33
N ARG A 18 -4.14 0.59 1.43
CA ARG A 18 -3.70 -0.17 0.24
C ARG A 18 -4.89 -0.52 -0.66
N GLU A 19 -6.00 -1.00 -0.08
CA GLU A 19 -7.21 -1.36 -0.83
C GLU A 19 -7.87 -0.14 -1.48
N GLU A 20 -7.94 0.98 -0.76
CA GLU A 20 -8.45 2.26 -1.27
C GLU A 20 -7.63 2.75 -2.48
N ILE A 21 -6.31 2.83 -2.33
CA ILE A 21 -5.41 3.26 -3.41
C ILE A 21 -5.47 2.29 -4.60
N ALA A 22 -5.51 0.99 -4.34
CA ALA A 22 -5.66 -0.01 -5.39
C ALA A 22 -6.97 0.15 -6.16
N LYS A 23 -8.06 0.51 -5.47
CA LYS A 23 -9.36 0.81 -6.08
C LYS A 23 -9.31 2.09 -6.91
N GLU A 24 -8.71 3.15 -6.40
CA GLU A 24 -8.58 4.42 -7.13
C GLU A 24 -7.70 4.29 -8.38
N MET A 25 -6.68 3.43 -8.32
CA MET A 25 -5.82 3.14 -9.46
C MET A 25 -6.42 2.14 -10.46
N GLY A 26 -7.55 1.50 -10.14
CA GLY A 26 -8.19 0.49 -10.98
C GLY A 26 -7.46 -0.86 -11.03
N VAL A 27 -6.63 -1.17 -10.01
CA VAL A 27 -5.73 -2.34 -9.97
C VAL A 27 -6.07 -3.32 -8.84
N SER A 28 -7.25 -3.16 -8.23
CA SER A 28 -7.71 -3.91 -7.05
C SER A 28 -7.72 -5.41 -7.30
N GLU A 29 -8.30 -5.82 -8.42
CA GLU A 29 -8.42 -7.22 -8.83
C GLU A 29 -7.06 -7.87 -9.11
N GLN A 30 -6.10 -7.10 -9.63
CA GLN A 30 -4.74 -7.58 -9.94
C GLN A 30 -3.89 -7.78 -8.68
N LEU A 31 -4.23 -7.10 -7.59
CA LEU A 31 -3.55 -7.24 -6.30
C LEU A 31 -4.14 -8.37 -5.44
N HIS A 32 -5.38 -8.80 -5.71
CA HIS A 32 -6.03 -9.93 -5.04
C HIS A 32 -5.69 -11.25 -5.74
N HIS A 33 -4.44 -11.70 -5.64
CA HIS A 33 -4.10 -13.07 -6.03
C HIS A 33 -4.32 -14.02 -4.83
N PRO A 34 -5.17 -15.07 -4.95
CA PRO A 34 -5.62 -15.88 -3.81
C PRO A 34 -4.51 -16.64 -3.06
N ASN A 35 -3.35 -16.87 -3.70
CA ASN A 35 -2.43 -17.91 -3.25
C ASN A 35 -1.02 -17.43 -2.86
N GLY A 36 -0.75 -16.13 -2.80
CA GLY A 36 0.60 -15.63 -2.43
C GLY A 36 1.74 -16.20 -3.30
N SER A 37 1.41 -16.78 -4.46
CA SER A 37 2.38 -17.38 -5.37
C SER A 37 3.12 -16.25 -6.05
N LEU A 38 4.43 -16.22 -5.82
CA LEU A 38 5.40 -15.30 -6.41
C LEU A 38 5.53 -15.43 -7.93
N THR A 39 4.66 -16.19 -8.61
CA THR A 39 4.36 -16.04 -10.04
C THR A 39 3.55 -14.77 -10.32
N ALA A 40 3.74 -13.74 -9.50
CA ALA A 40 3.28 -12.40 -9.74
C ALA A 40 4.06 -11.90 -10.96
N SER A 41 3.41 -11.91 -12.13
CA SER A 41 3.92 -11.32 -13.36
C SER A 41 4.66 -10.01 -13.05
N VAL A 42 5.73 -9.71 -13.79
CA VAL A 42 6.49 -8.45 -13.68
C VAL A 42 5.59 -7.22 -13.43
N GLU A 43 4.43 -7.21 -14.10
CA GLU A 43 3.33 -6.26 -13.91
C GLU A 43 2.83 -6.12 -12.45
N ASN A 44 2.59 -7.21 -11.72
CA ASN A 44 2.15 -7.19 -10.32
C ASN A 44 3.21 -6.60 -9.37
N ILE A 45 4.50 -6.80 -9.66
CA ILE A 45 5.59 -6.16 -8.90
C ILE A 45 5.57 -4.65 -9.14
N TYR A 46 5.43 -4.22 -10.39
CA TYR A 46 5.31 -2.81 -10.73
C TYR A 46 4.04 -2.19 -10.13
N LEU A 47 2.91 -2.89 -10.15
CA LEU A 47 1.65 -2.45 -9.57
C LEU A 47 1.74 -2.31 -8.05
N GLY A 48 2.27 -3.33 -7.37
CA GLY A 48 2.53 -3.26 -5.93
C GLY A 48 3.47 -2.12 -5.55
N GLY A 49 4.52 -1.90 -6.36
CA GLY A 49 5.42 -0.75 -6.20
C GLY A 49 4.73 0.60 -6.37
N ARG A 50 3.86 0.75 -7.39
CA ARG A 50 3.09 1.98 -7.61
C ARG A 50 2.08 2.24 -6.49
N VAL A 51 1.37 1.21 -6.01
CA VAL A 51 0.45 1.35 -4.87
C VAL A 51 1.21 1.71 -3.60
N GLY A 52 2.32 1.01 -3.30
CA GLY A 52 3.16 1.31 -2.15
C GLY A 52 3.75 2.73 -2.19
N GLY A 53 4.16 3.22 -3.36
CA GLY A 53 4.62 4.60 -3.55
C GLY A 53 3.52 5.63 -3.26
N ASN A 54 2.29 5.38 -3.72
CA ASN A 54 1.14 6.24 -3.42
C ASN A 54 0.76 6.21 -1.93
N MET A 55 0.86 5.05 -1.27
CA MET A 55 0.66 4.94 0.18
C MET A 55 1.63 5.86 0.93
N THR A 56 2.93 5.76 0.61
CA THR A 56 3.96 6.61 1.23
C THR A 56 3.68 8.10 1.01
N ARG A 57 3.28 8.48 -0.21
CA ARG A 57 2.92 9.87 -0.51
C ARG A 57 1.77 10.38 0.37
N ARG A 58 0.68 9.62 0.50
CA ARG A 58 -0.44 9.99 1.38
C ARG A 58 -0.05 10.10 2.84
N LEU A 59 0.78 9.18 3.33
CA LEU A 59 1.27 9.22 4.70
C LEU A 59 2.06 10.50 4.98
N ILE A 60 2.91 10.92 4.04
CA ILE A 60 3.65 12.19 4.14
C ILE A 60 2.68 13.37 4.11
N GLU A 61 1.72 13.41 3.18
CA GLU A 61 0.74 14.49 3.11
C GLU A 61 -0.10 14.62 4.40
N ILE A 62 -0.45 13.50 5.05
CA ILE A 62 -1.13 13.50 6.35
C ILE A 62 -0.21 14.04 7.44
N ALA A 63 1.06 13.60 7.47
CA ALA A 63 2.04 14.07 8.44
C ALA A 63 2.31 15.58 8.30
N GLU A 64 2.49 16.08 7.07
CA GLU A 64 2.66 17.52 6.80
C GLU A 64 1.47 18.33 7.32
N LYS A 65 0.24 17.87 7.07
CA LYS A 65 -0.98 18.53 7.59
C LYS A 65 -1.06 18.52 9.12
N GLN A 66 -0.58 17.46 9.76
CA GLN A 66 -0.56 17.35 11.23
C GLN A 66 0.54 18.19 11.88
N LEU A 67 1.66 18.42 11.18
CA LEU A 67 2.78 19.22 11.67
C LEU A 67 2.62 20.73 11.45
N THR A 68 1.75 21.13 10.50
CA THR A 68 1.50 22.54 10.17
C THR A 68 0.33 23.13 10.98
N ASN A 69 -0.35 22.31 11.79
CA ASN A 69 -1.35 22.72 12.79
C ASN A 69 -0.75 22.70 14.19
#